data_AF-Q0YR69-F1
#
_entry.id   AF-Q0YR69-F1
#
_cell.length_a   1.000
_cell.length_b   1.000
_cell.length_c   1.000
_cell.angle_alpha   90.00
_cell.angle_beta   90.00
_cell.angle_gamma   90.00
#
_symmetry.space_group_name_H-M   'P 1'
#
loop_
_entity.id
_entity.type
_entity.pdbx_description
1 polymer ?
#
loop_
_entity_poly.entity_id
_entity_poly.type
_entity_poly.pdbx_seq_one_letter_code
_entity_poly.pdbx_strand_id
1 'polypeptide(L)'
;RSGKGILLNSTKSASRNLMQTLKSAVANYAQLNPDERVSDQELFVKAIFVDQGTTLKRMLPAPMGRAYRIRKRSNHLTIVIDKVKNPVTK
;
A
#
# COMPACT_ATOMS: atom_id res chain seq x y z
N ARG A 1 -13.15 5.48 -11.85
CA ARG A 1 -12.01 4.66 -12.36
C ARG A 1 -11.67 3.61 -11.32
N SER A 2 -11.54 2.34 -11.69
CA SER A 2 -11.21 1.26 -10.74
C SER A 2 -9.76 1.37 -10.27
N GLY A 3 -9.51 1.26 -8.96
CA GLY A 3 -8.16 1.39 -8.37
C GLY A 3 -7.14 0.40 -8.93
N LYS A 4 -7.55 -0.84 -9.21
CA LYS A 4 -6.74 -1.89 -9.85
C LYS A 4 -6.21 -1.45 -11.23
N GLY A 5 -7.06 -0.83 -12.06
CA GLY A 5 -6.67 -0.40 -13.41
C GLY A 5 -5.64 0.73 -13.39
N ILE A 6 -5.73 1.63 -12.40
CA ILE A 6 -4.75 2.72 -12.23
C ILE A 6 -3.37 2.15 -11.86
N LEU A 7 -3.33 1.17 -10.94
CA LEU A 7 -2.08 0.57 -10.50
C LEU A 7 -1.40 -0.27 -11.58
N LEU A 8 -2.16 -0.98 -12.43
CA LEU A 8 -1.59 -1.77 -13.53
C LEU A 8 -0.91 -0.90 -14.59
N ASN A 9 -1.47 0.28 -14.87
CA ASN A 9 -0.98 1.15 -15.95
C ASN A 9 0.05 2.18 -15.47
N SER A 10 0.39 2.18 -14.18
CA SER A 10 1.34 3.13 -13.61
C SER A 10 2.79 2.67 -13.80
N THR A 11 3.64 3.56 -14.31
CA THR A 11 5.07 3.29 -14.57
C THR A 11 5.95 3.30 -13.30
N LYS A 12 5.37 3.61 -12.13
CA LYS A 12 6.13 3.68 -10.87
C LYS A 12 6.43 2.29 -10.33
N SER A 13 7.65 2.08 -9.85
CA SER A 13 8.06 0.81 -9.19
C SER A 13 7.17 0.46 -7.99
N ALA A 14 6.69 1.46 -7.24
CA ALA A 14 5.80 1.27 -6.10
C ALA A 14 4.47 0.59 -6.45
N SER A 15 4.00 0.71 -7.69
CA SER A 15 2.72 0.15 -8.15
C SER A 15 2.67 -1.37 -8.02
N ARG A 16 3.82 -2.05 -8.22
CA ARG A 16 3.91 -3.51 -8.11
C ARG A 16 3.65 -3.97 -6.67
N ASN A 17 4.26 -3.30 -5.70
CA ASN A 17 4.10 -3.63 -4.28
C ASN A 17 2.67 -3.31 -3.82
N LEU A 18 2.13 -2.15 -4.19
CA LEU A 18 0.74 -1.76 -3.91
C LEU A 18 -0.28 -2.76 -4.48
N MET A 19 -0.06 -3.24 -5.70
CA MET A 19 -0.93 -4.26 -6.32
C MET A 19 -0.95 -5.55 -5.51
N GLN A 20 0.20 -6.00 -5.03
CA GLN A 20 0.28 -7.22 -4.22
C GLN A 20 -0.42 -7.04 -2.87
N THR A 21 -0.23 -5.91 -2.20
CA THR A 21 -0.92 -5.62 -0.93
C THR A 21 -2.42 -5.49 -1.12
N LEU A 22 -2.90 -4.83 -2.19
CA LEU A 22 -4.33 -4.70 -2.48
C LEU A 22 -4.97 -6.07 -2.75
N LYS A 23 -4.34 -6.92 -3.56
CA LYS A 23 -4.80 -8.29 -3.78
C LYS A 23 -4.89 -9.09 -2.48
N SER A 24 -3.87 -9.00 -1.63
CA SER A 24 -3.86 -9.66 -0.32
C SER A 24 -4.97 -9.12 0.59
N ALA A 25 -5.20 -7.81 0.61
CA ALA A 25 -6.24 -7.21 1.44
C ALA A 25 -7.65 -7.66 1.02
N VAL A 26 -7.93 -7.77 -0.28
CA VAL A 26 -9.20 -8.33 -0.79
C VAL A 26 -9.35 -9.82 -0.42
N ALA A 27 -8.28 -10.60 -0.57
CA ALA A 27 -8.28 -12.01 -0.19
C ALA A 27 -8.53 -12.20 1.32
N ASN A 28 -7.87 -11.42 2.16
CA ASN A 28 -8.08 -11.43 3.61
C ASN A 28 -9.52 -11.03 3.94
N TYR A 29 -10.06 -10.00 3.29
CA TYR A 29 -11.43 -9.57 3.49
C TYR A 29 -12.45 -10.69 3.16
N ALA A 30 -12.26 -11.37 2.04
CA ALA A 30 -13.10 -12.50 1.64
C ALA A 30 -12.99 -13.68 2.62
N GLN A 31 -11.80 -13.91 3.19
CA GLN A 31 -11.60 -14.95 4.20
C GLN A 31 -12.29 -14.64 5.53
N LEU A 32 -12.31 -13.37 5.96
CA LEU A 32 -12.99 -12.97 7.20
C LEU A 32 -14.53 -13.01 7.09
N ASN A 33 -15.09 -12.87 5.87
CA ASN A 33 -16.54 -12.80 5.64
C ASN A 33 -16.97 -13.90 4.65
N PRO A 34 -16.98 -15.18 5.07
CA PRO A 34 -17.22 -16.32 4.17
C PRO A 34 -18.66 -16.36 3.63
N ASP A 35 -19.63 -15.81 4.36
CA ASP A 35 -21.05 -15.84 4.00
C ASP A 35 -21.43 -14.77 2.97
N GLU A 36 -20.55 -13.80 2.73
CA GLU A 36 -20.83 -12.68 1.85
C GLU A 36 -20.10 -12.85 0.53
N ARG A 37 -20.85 -12.95 -0.57
CA ARG A 37 -20.27 -12.95 -1.92
C ARG A 37 -19.75 -11.56 -2.22
N VAL A 38 -18.49 -11.34 -1.88
CA VAL A 38 -17.79 -10.09 -2.09
C VAL A 38 -17.63 -9.85 -3.60
N SER A 39 -18.50 -9.01 -4.14
CA SER A 39 -18.33 -8.41 -5.46
C SER A 39 -17.24 -7.33 -5.39
N ASP A 40 -16.25 -7.38 -6.29
CA ASP A 40 -15.16 -6.38 -6.41
C ASP A 40 -15.68 -4.93 -6.55
N GLN A 41 -16.95 -4.74 -6.91
CA GLN A 41 -17.56 -3.43 -7.14
C GLN A 41 -18.13 -2.79 -5.86
N GLU A 42 -18.31 -3.55 -4.78
CA GLU A 42 -18.89 -3.08 -3.51
C GLU A 42 -17.82 -2.69 -2.48
N LEU A 43 -16.58 -3.13 -2.71
CA LEU A 43 -15.43 -2.79 -1.88
C LEU A 43 -14.76 -1.53 -2.36
N PHE A 44 -14.44 -0.64 -1.42
CA PHE A 44 -13.62 0.53 -1.69
C PHE A 44 -12.46 0.62 -0.70
N VAL A 45 -11.40 1.30 -1.13
CA VAL A 45 -10.28 1.60 -0.25
C VAL A 45 -10.65 2.83 0.57
N LYS A 46 -10.86 2.64 1.88
CA LYS A 46 -11.24 3.70 2.81
C LYS A 46 -10.08 4.63 3.12
N ALA A 47 -8.93 4.06 3.42
CA ALA A 47 -7.73 4.80 3.75
C ALA A 47 -6.47 4.03 3.34
N ILE A 48 -5.44 4.77 2.94
CA ILE A 48 -4.11 4.24 2.66
C ILE A 48 -3.11 5.13 3.36
N PHE A 49 -2.22 4.52 4.13
CA PHE A 49 -1.15 5.22 4.84
C PHE A 49 0.21 4.62 4.46
N VAL A 50 1.21 5.49 4.36
CA VAL A 50 2.60 5.10 4.13
C VAL A 50 3.44 5.75 5.21
N ASP A 51 3.86 4.95 6.17
CA ASP A 51 4.66 5.40 7.30
C ASP A 51 6.14 5.10 7.07
N GLN A 52 6.98 5.80 7.83
CA GLN A 52 8.42 5.54 7.83
C GLN A 52 8.71 4.22 8.55
N GLY A 53 9.56 3.41 7.93
CA GLY A 53 10.14 2.22 8.55
C GLY A 53 11.57 2.47 9.02
N THR A 54 12.27 1.38 9.34
CA THR A 54 13.66 1.45 9.75
C THR A 54 14.54 2.04 8.64
N THR A 55 15.48 2.90 9.03
CA THR A 55 16.41 3.53 8.08
C THR A 55 17.80 2.96 8.28
N LEU A 56 18.31 2.27 7.26
CA LEU A 56 19.65 1.72 7.26
C LEU A 56 20.67 2.82 6.93
N LYS A 57 21.72 2.91 7.76
CA LYS A 57 22.85 3.82 7.54
C LYS A 57 23.95 3.05 6.80
N ARG A 58 24.50 3.65 5.74
CA ARG A 58 25.66 3.15 4.98
C ARG A 58 26.65 4.30 4.80
N MET A 59 27.94 3.99 4.79
CA MET A 59 28.98 4.97 4.46
C MET A 59 29.28 4.90 2.97
N LEU A 60 29.45 6.06 2.35
CA LEU A 60 29.96 6.22 1.00
C LEU A 60 31.34 6.88 1.10
N PRO A 61 32.39 6.31 0.48
CA PRO A 61 33.70 6.96 0.44
C PRO A 61 33.59 8.30 -0.27
N ALA A 62 34.20 9.32 0.31
CA ALA A 62 34.26 10.67 -0.24
C ALA A 62 35.72 11.12 -0.40
N PRO A 63 36.00 12.14 -1.23
CA PRO A 63 37.36 12.62 -1.45
C PRO A 63 38.04 13.11 -0.17
N MET A 64 39.39 13.10 -0.16
CA MET A 64 40.22 13.59 0.94
C MET A 64 39.98 12.87 2.28
N GLY A 65 39.84 11.53 2.25
CA GLY A 65 39.68 10.72 3.47
C GLY A 65 38.35 10.92 4.21
N ARG A 66 37.35 11.52 3.56
CA ARG A 66 36.03 11.78 4.15
C ARG A 66 35.06 10.61 3.88
N ALA A 67 33.98 10.55 4.65
CA ALA A 67 32.87 9.63 4.40
C ALA A 67 31.53 10.35 4.48
N TYR A 68 30.67 10.13 3.49
CA TYR A 68 29.29 10.61 3.50
C TYR A 68 28.34 9.52 3.99
N ARG A 69 27.25 9.93 4.65
CA ARG A 69 26.23 9.01 5.16
C ARG A 69 25.08 8.89 4.16
N ILE A 70 24.92 7.70 3.58
CA ILE A 70 23.72 7.33 2.83
C ILE A 70 22.68 6.75 3.79
N ARG A 71 21.43 7.21 3.68
CA ARG A 71 20.27 6.66 4.39
C ARG A 71 19.42 5.87 3.39
N LYS A 72 19.35 4.55 3.55
CA LYS A 72 18.42 3.70 2.82
C LYS A 72 17.14 3.59 3.65
N ARG A 73 16.09 4.30 3.22
CA ARG A 73 14.81 4.38 3.94
C ARG A 73 13.89 3.23 3.51
N SER A 74 13.30 2.57 4.48
CA SER A 74 12.20 1.63 4.29
C SER A 74 10.89 2.29 4.72
N ASN A 75 9.76 1.76 4.24
CA ASN A 75 8.44 2.28 4.54
C ASN A 75 7.51 1.13 4.99
N HIS A 76 6.51 1.45 5.80
CA HIS A 76 5.40 0.57 6.14
C HIS A 76 4.16 1.02 5.38
N LEU A 77 3.39 0.07 4.85
CA LEU A 77 2.22 0.35 4.03
C LEU A 77 0.98 -0.30 4.66
N THR A 78 -0.01 0.53 4.96
CA THR A 78 -1.27 0.08 5.58
C THR A 78 -2.42 0.44 4.66
N ILE A 79 -3.22 -0.56 4.28
CA ILE A 79 -4.42 -0.38 3.45
C ILE A 79 -5.63 -0.78 4.28
N VAL A 80 -6.62 0.10 4.35
CA VAL A 80 -7.92 -0.18 4.97
C VAL A 80 -8.97 -0.25 3.87
N ILE A 81 -9.60 -1.41 3.75
CA ILE A 81 -10.71 -1.66 2.81
C ILE A 81 -12.00 -1.70 3.60
N ASP A 82 -13.06 -1.09 3.07
CA ASP A 82 -14.38 -1.07 3.69
C ASP A 82 -15.46 -1.23 2.61
N LYS A 83 -16.68 -1.55 3.03
CA LYS A 83 -17.85 -1.60 2.15
C LYS A 83 -18.52 -0.24 2.11
N VAL A 84 -19.03 0.13 0.93
CA VAL A 84 -19.77 1.38 0.76
C VAL A 84 -20.96 1.40 1.72
N LYS A 85 -20.84 2.15 2.81
CA LYS A 85 -21.92 2.35 3.76
C LYS A 85 -22.71 3.57 3.30
N ASN A 86 -23.89 3.35 2.74
CA ASN A 86 -24.84 4.45 2.52
C ASN A 86 -25.18 5.03 3.90
N PRO A 87 -24.89 6.32 4.17
CA PRO A 87 -25.31 6.91 5.44
C PRO A 87 -26.83 6.98 5.44
N VAL A 88 -27.48 6.10 6.21
CA VAL A 88 -28.90 6.25 6.51
C VAL A 88 -29.02 7.52 7.35
N THR A 89 -29.59 8.55 6.73
CA THR A 89 -29.89 9.83 7.38
C THR A 89 -31.02 9.60 8.38
N LYS A 90 -30.81 9.98 9.64
CA LYS A 90 -31.92 10.29 10.55
C LYS A 90 -32.19 11.79 10.47
#